data_AF-A0A8T5G1S6-F1
#
_entry.id   AF-A0A8T5G1S6-F1
#
_cell.length_a   1.000
_cell.length_b   1.000
_cell.length_c   1.000
_cell.angle_alpha   90.00
_cell.angle_beta   90.00
_cell.angle_gamma   90.00
#
_symmetry.space_group_name_H-M   'P 1'
#
loop_
_entity.id
_entity.type
_entity.pdbx_description
1 polymer ?
#
loop_
_entity_poly.entity_id
_entity_poly.type
_entity_poly.pdbx_seq_one_letter_code
_entity_poly.pdbx_strand_id
1 'polypeptide(L)' 'MKIIKINSKGSIAIVLPKELKKDYGWIPGTELKYTKDLRNQTITLYKKDQ' A
#
# COMPACT_ATOMS: atom_id res chain seq x y z
N MET A 1 -11.48 6.34 -8.34
CA MET A 1 -10.12 6.83 -8.04
C MET A 1 -10.05 7.13 -6.55
N LYS A 2 -9.19 6.45 -5.76
CA LYS A 2 -9.06 6.67 -4.31
C LYS A 2 -7.70 7.33 -4.05
N ILE A 3 -7.70 8.51 -3.40
CA ILE A 3 -6.49 9.29 -3.11
C ILE A 3 -5.90 8.80 -1.79
N ILE A 4 -4.62 8.44 -1.78
CA ILE A 4 -3.90 8.05 -0.56
C ILE A 4 -2.91 9.14 -0.19
N LYS A 5 -2.96 9.61 1.07
CA LYS A 5 -2.02 10.59 1.61
C LYS A 5 -0.75 9.90 2.08
N ILE A 6 0.39 10.44 1.66
CA ILE A 6 1.74 10.01 2.08
C ILE A 6 2.28 11.06 3.06
N ASN A 7 2.75 10.62 4.24
CA ASN A 7 3.43 11.49 5.20
C ASN A 7 4.95 11.24 5.14
N SER A 8 5.76 12.29 5.03
CA SER A 8 7.21 12.19 4.78
C SER A 8 8.02 12.51 6.05
N LYS A 9 8.51 11.46 6.73
CA LYS A 9 9.57 11.53 7.77
C LYS A 9 10.54 10.35 7.63
N GLY A 10 11.02 10.09 6.41
CA GLY A 10 11.92 8.96 6.11
C GLY A 10 11.24 7.58 6.07
N SER A 11 9.98 7.47 6.51
CA SER A 11 9.10 6.32 6.31
C SER A 11 7.81 6.78 5.63
N ILE A 12 7.39 6.07 4.59
CA ILE A 12 6.15 6.36 3.85
C ILE A 12 4.99 5.68 4.59
N ALA A 13 4.19 6.45 5.31
CA ALA A 13 2.93 5.95 5.86
C ALA A 13 1.82 6.09 4.81
N ILE A 14 1.31 4.96 4.32
CA ILE A 14 0.21 4.89 3.35
C ILE A 14 -1.09 4.59 4.12
N VAL A 15 -1.98 5.58 4.20
CA VAL A 15 -3.28 5.40 4.86
C VAL A 15 -4.27 4.76 3.87
N LEU A 16 -4.40 3.44 3.95
CA LEU A 16 -5.35 2.69 3.14
C LEU A 16 -6.77 2.75 3.74
N PRO A 17 -7.81 3.01 2.92
CA PRO A 17 -9.21 2.88 3.30
C PRO A 17 -9.52 1.52 3.94
N LYS A 18 -10.39 1.49 4.96
CA LYS A 18 -10.79 0.26 5.66
C LYS A 18 -11.37 -0.79 4.72
N GLU A 19 -12.12 -0.36 3.69
CA GLU A 19 -12.71 -1.24 2.68
C GLU A 19 -11.64 -2.02 1.91
N LEU A 20 -10.62 -1.33 1.41
CA LEU A 20 -9.52 -1.97 0.68
C LEU A 20 -8.76 -2.95 1.57
N LYS A 21 -8.54 -2.61 2.84
CA LYS A 21 -7.91 -3.55 3.79
C LYS A 21 -8.73 -4.84 3.94
N LYS A 22 -10.07 -4.73 3.95
CA LYS A 22 -10.95 -5.89 4.05
C LYS A 22 -10.93 -6.74 2.78
N ASP A 23 -11.05 -6.10 1.62
CA ASP A 23 -11.05 -6.79 0.32
C ASP A 23 -9.76 -7.58 0.06
N TYR A 24 -8.61 -7.00 0.44
CA TYR A 24 -7.31 -7.65 0.31
C TYR A 24 -6.89 -8.47 1.55
N GLY A 25 -7.74 -8.52 2.60
CA GLY A 25 -7.46 -9.22 3.85
C GLY A 25 -6.16 -8.79 4.52
N TRP A 26 -5.89 -7.48 4.57
CA TRP A 26 -4.76 -6.86 5.24
C TRP A 26 -5.14 -6.50 6.68
N ILE A 27 -4.48 -7.15 7.63
CA ILE A 27 -4.65 -6.91 9.07
C ILE A 27 -3.48 -6.07 9.61
N PRO A 28 -3.63 -5.40 10.77
CA PRO A 28 -2.49 -4.78 11.44
C PRO A 28 -1.36 -5.80 11.63
N GLY A 29 -0.14 -5.44 11.22
CA GLY A 29 1.01 -6.34 11.26
C GLY A 29 1.23 -7.17 9.98
N THR A 30 0.34 -7.11 8.98
CA THR A 30 0.60 -7.70 7.67
C THR A 30 1.80 -7.01 7.02
N GLU A 31 2.85 -7.79 6.76
CA GLU A 31 3.97 -7.33 5.93
C GLU A 31 3.56 -7.30 4.46
N LEU A 32 3.80 -6.16 3.81
CA LEU A 32 3.55 -5.96 2.39
C LEU A 32 4.87 -5.74 1.67
N LYS A 33 4.98 -6.32 0.48
CA LYS A 33 6.01 -5.98 -0.50
C LYS A 33 5.42 -5.01 -1.51
N TYR A 34 6.28 -4.25 -2.19
CA TYR A 34 5.87 -3.31 -3.22
C TYR A 34 6.80 -3.34 -4.42
N THR A 35 6.23 -3.10 -5.60
CA THR A 35 6.97 -2.80 -6.83
C THR A 35 6.61 -1.41 -7.31
N LYS A 36 7.57 -0.73 -7.93
CA LYS A 36 7.40 0.61 -8.48
C LYS A 36 7.54 0.54 -10.00
N ASP A 37 6.48 0.88 -10.70
CA ASP A 37 6.53 1.10 -12.14
C ASP A 37 6.80 2.60 -12.38
N LEU A 38 8.00 2.90 -12.87
CA LEU A 38 8.44 4.28 -13.11
C LEU A 38 7.81 4.89 -14.36
N ARG A 39 7.39 4.07 -15.33
CA ARG A 39 6.83 4.53 -16.61
C ARG A 39 5.42 5.09 -16.41
N ASN A 40 4.63 4.41 -15.60
CA ASN A 40 3.26 4.76 -15.25
C ASN A 40 3.17 5.50 -13.91
N GLN A 41 4.30 5.68 -13.22
CA GLN A 41 4.39 6.26 -11.87
C GLN A 41 3.43 5.59 -10.87
N THR A 42 3.31 4.27 -10.97
CA THR A 42 2.42 3.47 -10.12
C THR A 42 3.21 2.64 -9.11
N ILE A 43 2.61 2.41 -7.95
CA ILE A 43 3.13 1.51 -6.91
C ILE A 43 2.12 0.39 -6.73
N THR A 44 2.57 -0.85 -6.89
CA THR A 44 1.75 -2.05 -6.69
C THR A 44 2.15 -2.68 -5.36
N LEU A 45 1.17 -2.94 -4.49
CA LEU A 45 1.34 -3.58 -3.20
C LEU A 45 0.85 -5.02 -3.25
N TYR A 46 1.61 -5.95 -2.65
CA TYR A 46 1.25 -7.36 -2.54
C TYR A 46 1.60 -7.91 -1.16
N LYS A 47 0.92 -8.99 -0.75
CA LYS A 47 1.26 -9.71 0.50
C LYS A 47 2.65 -10.33 0.35
N LYS A 48 3.44 -10.31 1.41
CA LYS A 48 4.80 -10.86 1.39
C LYS A 48 4.84 -12.36 1.08
N ASP A 49 3.79 -13.09 1.48
CA ASP A 49 3.61 -14.54 1.36
C ASP A 49 2.97 -15.02 0.04
N GLN A 50 2.73 -14.14 -0.93
CA GLN A 50 2.38 -14.48 -2.32
C GLN A 50 3.63 -14.46 -3.21
#